data_AF-A0A258X0D7-F1
#
_entry.id   AF-A0A258X0D7-F1
#
_cell.length_a   1.000
_cell.length_b   1.000
_cell.length_c   1.000
_cell.angle_alpha   90.00
_cell.angle_beta   90.00
_cell.angle_gamma   90.00
#
_symmetry.space_group_name_H-M   'P 1'
#
loop_
_entity.id
_entity.type
_entity.pdbx_description
1 polymer ?
#
loop_
_entity_poly.entity_id
_entity_poly.type
_entity_poly.pdbx_seq_one_letter_code
_entity_poly.pdbx_strand_id
1 'polypeptide(L)'
;MIITVNEQSLHNTIMALIQIGLILIIIAIFFKWAANYLQQLNKKEVLGTFNYRGHIGSIQYSQEDKVFWGKLEGIDALVTFEANSTEELELNFIKTVDNYLSLCSK
;
A
#
# COMPACT_ATOMS: atom_id res chain seq x y z
N MET A 1 50.51 38.56 -10.76
CA MET A 1 49.92 37.66 -11.76
C MET A 1 48.42 37.70 -11.57
N ILE A 2 47.70 38.52 -12.33
CA ILE A 2 46.24 38.67 -12.22
C ILE A 2 45.63 37.61 -13.11
N ILE A 3 44.96 36.62 -12.51
CA ILE A 3 44.23 35.60 -13.27
C ILE A 3 42.99 36.30 -13.82
N THR A 4 42.99 36.67 -15.09
CA THR A 4 41.80 37.16 -15.79
C THR A 4 40.85 35.98 -15.97
N VAL A 5 39.87 35.84 -15.08
CA VAL A 5 38.78 34.88 -15.29
C VAL A 5 37.98 35.40 -16.49
N ASN A 6 38.00 34.63 -17.58
CA ASN A 6 37.26 34.96 -18.79
C ASN A 6 35.75 34.96 -18.51
N GLU A 7 35.04 36.03 -18.86
CA GLU A 7 33.58 36.15 -18.70
C GLU A 7 32.82 34.96 -19.32
N GLN A 8 33.32 34.43 -20.44
CA GLN A 8 32.76 33.23 -21.07
C GLN A 8 32.92 31.97 -20.20
N SER A 9 34.03 31.85 -19.48
CA SER A 9 34.26 30.73 -18.55
C SER A 9 33.32 30.83 -17.35
N LEU A 10 33.09 32.04 -16.83
CA LEU A 10 32.14 32.27 -15.74
C LEU A 10 30.71 31.90 -16.18
N HIS A 11 30.29 32.35 -17.37
CA HIS A 11 28.99 32.01 -17.94
C HIS A 11 28.78 30.49 -18.05
N ASN A 12 29.77 29.75 -18.57
CA ASN A 12 29.70 28.30 -18.71
C ASN A 12 29.57 27.58 -17.35
N THR A 13 30.30 28.03 -16.33
CA THR A 13 30.20 27.45 -14.97
C THR A 13 28.82 27.67 -14.34
N ILE A 14 28.23 28.86 -14.55
CA ILE A 14 26.88 29.19 -14.06
C ILE A 14 25.84 28.30 -14.75
N MET A 15 25.92 28.15 -16.07
CA MET A 15 25.01 27.29 -16.83
C MET A 15 25.10 25.82 -16.40
N ALA A 16 26.30 25.31 -16.14
CA ALA A 16 26.50 23.95 -15.65
C ALA A 16 25.85 23.74 -14.27
N LEU A 17 25.96 24.70 -13.36
CA LEU A 17 25.33 24.63 -12.03
C LEU A 17 23.80 24.63 -12.12
N ILE A 18 23.22 25.43 -13.02
CA ILE A 18 21.77 25.44 -13.28
C ILE A 18 21.32 24.07 -13.82
N GLN A 19 22.05 23.53 -14.81
CA GLN A 19 21.74 22.22 -15.41
C GLN A 19 21.77 21.09 -14.37
N ILE A 20 22.79 21.07 -13.50
CA ILE A 20 22.90 20.10 -12.40
C ILE A 20 21.70 20.24 -11.44
N GLY A 21 21.32 21.47 -11.08
CA GLY A 21 20.14 21.72 -10.26
C GLY A 21 18.85 21.17 -10.86
N LEU A 22 18.64 21.38 -12.16
CA LEU A 22 17.47 20.84 -12.87
C LEU A 22 17.46 19.30 -12.89
N ILE A 23 18.62 18.67 -13.14
CA ILE A 23 18.75 17.21 -13.11
C ILE A 23 18.41 16.66 -11.72
N LEU A 24 18.90 17.30 -10.64
CA LEU A 24 18.58 16.90 -9.27
C LEU A 24 17.09 16.99 -8.96
N ILE A 25 16.41 18.04 -9.44
CA ILE A 25 14.96 18.20 -9.29
C ILE A 25 14.22 17.06 -10.03
N ILE A 26 14.62 16.75 -11.27
CA ILE A 26 14.01 15.66 -12.05
C ILE A 26 14.22 14.31 -11.35
N ILE A 27 15.42 14.06 -10.84
CA ILE A 27 15.75 12.84 -10.09
C ILE A 27 14.87 12.75 -8.83
N ALA A 28 14.72 13.84 -8.08
CA ALA A 28 13.86 13.86 -6.90
C ALA A 28 12.38 13.60 -7.24
N ILE A 29 11.88 14.17 -8.33
CA ILE A 29 10.52 13.91 -8.84
C ILE A 29 10.39 12.44 -9.24
N PHE A 30 11.38 11.89 -9.95
CA PHE A 30 11.38 10.48 -10.35
C PHE A 30 11.38 9.55 -9.13
N PHE A 31 12.23 9.80 -8.14
CA PHE A 31 12.22 9.02 -6.90
C PHE A 31 10.89 9.11 -6.17
N LYS A 32 10.28 10.29 -6.11
CA LYS A 32 8.96 10.47 -5.50
C LYS A 32 7.87 9.72 -6.27
N TRP A 33 7.91 9.80 -7.60
CA TRP A 33 6.98 9.08 -8.48
C TRP A 33 7.16 7.56 -8.36
N ALA A 34 8.39 7.07 -8.42
CA ALA A 34 8.72 5.65 -8.28
C ALA A 34 8.27 5.12 -6.91
N ALA A 35 8.51 5.85 -5.83
CA ALA A 35 8.02 5.49 -4.51
C ALA A 35 6.49 5.38 -4.46
N ASN A 36 5.77 6.33 -5.06
CA ASN A 36 4.31 6.29 -5.15
C ASN A 36 3.81 5.12 -6.02
N TYR A 37 4.47 4.86 -7.16
CA TYR A 37 4.14 3.75 -8.05
C TYR A 37 4.30 2.40 -7.35
N LEU A 38 5.39 2.19 -6.63
CA LEU A 38 5.61 0.97 -5.84
C LEU A 38 4.59 0.80 -4.71
N GLN A 39 4.13 1.90 -4.10
CA GLN A 39 3.06 1.85 -3.09
C GLN A 39 1.71 1.44 -3.69
N GLN A 40 1.39 1.88 -4.90
CA GLN A 40 0.16 1.48 -5.59
C GLN A 40 0.17 -0.01 -5.95
N LEU A 41 1.32 -0.55 -6.35
CA LEU A 41 1.46 -1.97 -6.66
C LEU A 41 1.31 -2.89 -5.44
N ASN A 42 1.56 -2.39 -4.22
CA ASN A 42 1.47 -3.19 -3.00
C ASN A 42 0.15 -2.99 -2.23
N LYS A 43 -0.78 -2.19 -2.77
CA LYS A 43 -2.09 -1.99 -2.16
C LYS A 43 -2.97 -3.20 -2.49
N LYS A 44 -3.03 -4.18 -1.59
CA LYS A 44 -4.08 -5.21 -1.65
C LYS A 44 -5.45 -4.50 -1.64
N GLU A 45 -6.26 -4.76 -2.65
CA GLU A 45 -7.57 -4.15 -2.80
C GLU A 45 -8.55 -4.79 -1.79
N VAL A 46 -8.53 -4.27 -0.57
CA VAL A 46 -9.49 -4.64 0.47
C VAL A 46 -10.77 -3.85 0.20
N LEU A 47 -11.87 -4.55 -0.08
CA LEU A 47 -13.18 -3.96 -0.37
C LEU A 47 -13.81 -3.33 0.88
N GLY A 48 -13.47 -3.83 2.06
CA GLY A 48 -13.97 -3.33 3.33
C GLY A 48 -13.43 -4.14 4.51
N THR A 49 -13.78 -3.70 5.72
CA THR A 49 -13.44 -4.40 6.96
C THR A 49 -14.67 -4.56 7.83
N PHE A 50 -14.82 -5.72 8.44
CA PHE A 50 -15.79 -5.93 9.51
C PHE A 50 -15.12 -5.87 10.88
N ASN A 51 -15.90 -5.52 11.90
CA ASN A 51 -15.48 -5.55 13.30
C ASN A 51 -16.55 -6.24 14.14
N TYR A 52 -16.16 -7.26 14.90
CA TYR A 52 -17.03 -7.93 15.85
C TYR A 52 -16.23 -8.39 17.06
N ARG A 53 -16.68 -8.02 18.27
CA ARG A 53 -16.02 -8.36 19.55
C ARG A 53 -14.51 -8.01 19.59
N GLY A 54 -14.12 -6.92 18.95
CA GLY A 54 -12.72 -6.48 18.89
C GLY A 54 -11.85 -7.23 17.87
N HIS A 55 -12.42 -8.16 17.11
CA HIS A 55 -11.75 -8.81 15.98
C HIS A 55 -12.07 -8.07 14.68
N ILE A 56 -11.07 -7.99 13.80
CA ILE A 56 -11.18 -7.33 12.49
C ILE A 56 -11.14 -8.40 11.41
N GLY A 57 -12.09 -8.35 10.48
CA GLY A 57 -12.09 -9.17 9.26
C GLY A 57 -11.79 -8.31 8.03
N SER A 58 -10.76 -8.62 7.25
CA SER A 58 -10.57 -7.99 5.94
C SER A 58 -11.40 -8.71 4.88
N ILE A 59 -11.92 -7.97 3.90
CA ILE A 59 -12.79 -8.49 2.84
C ILE A 59 -12.19 -8.20 1.47
N GLN A 60 -12.21 -9.19 0.60
CA GLN A 60 -11.79 -9.13 -0.80
C GLN A 60 -12.82 -9.87 -1.65
N TYR A 61 -12.84 -9.62 -2.96
CA TYR A 61 -13.67 -10.35 -3.91
C TYR A 61 -12.77 -11.06 -4.90
N SER A 62 -12.95 -12.38 -5.03
CA SER A 62 -12.30 -13.17 -6.08
C SER A 62 -13.12 -13.01 -7.35
N GLN A 63 -12.58 -12.35 -8.36
CA GLN A 63 -13.23 -12.29 -9.68
C GLN A 63 -13.21 -13.65 -10.39
N GLU A 64 -12.17 -14.46 -10.14
CA GLU A 64 -11.99 -15.80 -10.74
C GLU A 64 -13.09 -16.74 -10.26
N ASP A 65 -13.30 -16.81 -8.94
CA ASP A 65 -14.27 -17.72 -8.32
C ASP A 65 -15.66 -17.09 -8.17
N LYS A 66 -15.77 -15.77 -8.36
CA LYS A 66 -16.97 -14.95 -8.13
C LYS A 66 -17.53 -15.04 -6.71
N VAL A 67 -16.64 -15.13 -5.72
CA VAL A 67 -17.00 -15.20 -4.30
C VAL A 67 -16.35 -14.08 -3.50
N PHE A 68 -16.99 -13.68 -2.42
CA PHE A 68 -16.36 -12.86 -1.40
C PHE A 68 -15.50 -13.74 -0.50
N TRP A 69 -14.30 -13.25 -0.22
CA TRP A 69 -13.34 -13.89 0.65
C TRP A 69 -12.97 -12.94 1.79
N GLY A 70 -12.86 -13.47 3.00
CA GLY A 70 -12.39 -12.70 4.13
C GLY A 70 -11.50 -13.50 5.07
N LYS A 71 -10.70 -12.79 5.85
CA LYS A 71 -9.86 -13.37 6.90
C LYS A 71 -9.84 -12.51 8.15
N LEU A 72 -9.65 -13.15 9.29
CA LEU A 72 -9.37 -12.44 10.53
C LEU A 72 -7.95 -11.85 10.47
N GLU A 73 -7.83 -10.60 10.91
CA GLU A 73 -6.57 -9.87 11.00
C GLU A 73 -6.14 -9.74 12.46
N GLY A 74 -4.82 -9.64 12.68
CA GLY A 74 -4.26 -9.40 14.02
C GLY A 74 -4.36 -10.58 14.98
N ILE A 75 -4.43 -11.80 14.45
CA ILE A 75 -4.39 -13.05 15.21
C ILE A 75 -3.24 -13.93 14.70
N ASP A 76 -2.73 -14.83 15.56
CA ASP A 76 -1.60 -15.73 15.23
C ASP A 76 -2.01 -16.95 14.38
N ALA A 77 -3.29 -17.06 14.02
CA ALA A 77 -3.83 -18.16 13.22
C ALA A 77 -4.40 -17.64 11.89
N LEU A 78 -4.30 -18.48 10.84
CA LEU A 78 -5.00 -18.22 9.60
C LEU A 78 -6.45 -18.70 9.74
N VAL A 79 -7.37 -17.75 9.88
CA VAL A 79 -8.80 -18.04 9.95
C VAL A 79 -9.51 -17.25 8.86
N THR A 80 -10.18 -17.97 7.94
CA THR A 80 -10.83 -17.42 6.75
C THR A 80 -12.32 -17.73 6.73
N PHE A 81 -13.07 -16.94 5.98
CA PHE A 81 -14.49 -17.12 5.73
C PHE A 81 -14.81 -16.66 4.31
N GLU A 82 -15.83 -17.26 3.69
CA GLU A 82 -16.23 -16.98 2.31
C GLU A 82 -17.75 -16.88 2.22
N ALA A 83 -18.26 -16.21 1.20
CA ALA A 83 -19.70 -16.09 0.95
C ALA A 83 -20.00 -15.65 -0.49
N ASN A 84 -21.24 -15.91 -0.93
CA ASN A 84 -21.72 -15.47 -2.25
C ASN A 84 -22.48 -14.14 -2.21
N SER A 85 -22.88 -13.68 -1.02
CA SER A 85 -23.53 -12.38 -0.81
C SER A 85 -22.92 -11.63 0.37
N THR A 86 -23.17 -10.32 0.43
CA THR A 86 -22.72 -9.45 1.52
C THR A 86 -23.33 -9.84 2.86
N GLU A 87 -24.60 -10.24 2.89
CA GLU A 87 -25.30 -10.65 4.11
C GLU A 87 -24.74 -11.98 4.65
N GLU A 88 -24.50 -12.94 3.76
CA GLU A 88 -23.89 -14.22 4.14
C GLU A 88 -22.45 -14.00 4.64
N LEU A 89 -21.73 -13.05 4.04
CA LEU A 89 -20.37 -12.73 4.44
C LEU A 89 -20.29 -12.20 5.88
N GLU A 90 -21.19 -11.28 6.25
CA GLU A 90 -21.26 -10.74 7.61
C GLU A 90 -21.62 -11.82 8.63
N LEU A 91 -22.60 -12.67 8.30
CA LEU A 91 -22.97 -13.81 9.16
C LEU A 91 -21.82 -14.81 9.33
N ASN A 92 -21.11 -15.12 8.25
CA ASN A 92 -19.97 -16.04 8.28
C ASN A 92 -18.80 -15.43 9.05
N PHE A 93 -18.58 -14.11 8.97
CA PHE A 93 -17.60 -13.42 9.80
C PHE A 93 -17.91 -13.57 11.30
N ILE A 94 -19.14 -13.26 11.73
CA ILE A 94 -19.57 -13.38 13.14
C ILE A 94 -19.37 -14.81 13.65
N LYS A 95 -19.85 -15.80 12.90
CA LYS A 95 -19.69 -17.22 13.24
C LYS A 95 -18.22 -17.62 13.36
N THR A 96 -17.38 -17.11 12.46
CA THR A 96 -15.95 -17.42 12.44
C THR A 96 -15.24 -16.84 13.66
N VAL A 97 -15.57 -15.61 14.06
CA VAL A 97 -15.06 -15.00 15.29
C VAL A 97 -15.51 -15.79 16.52
N ASP A 98 -16.79 -16.15 16.62
CA ASP A 98 -17.29 -16.94 17.75
C ASP A 98 -16.62 -18.32 17.82
N ASN A 99 -16.43 -18.98 16.68
CA ASN A 99 -15.71 -20.25 16.59
C ASN A 99 -14.26 -20.09 17.03
N TYR A 100 -13.55 -19.06 16.55
CA TYR A 100 -12.18 -18.76 16.95
C TYR A 100 -12.04 -18.57 18.47
N LEU A 101 -12.90 -17.72 19.05
CA LEU A 101 -12.92 -17.49 20.50
C LEU A 101 -13.21 -18.78 21.30
N SER A 102 -14.10 -19.63 20.78
CA SER A 102 -14.41 -20.92 21.41
C SER A 102 -13.23 -21.90 21.38
N LEU A 103 -12.39 -21.85 20.33
CA LEU A 103 -11.19 -22.66 20.20
C LEU A 103 -10.08 -22.16 21.12
N CYS A 104 -9.91 -20.84 21.25
CA CYS A 104 -8.92 -20.25 22.16
C CYS A 104 -9.28 -20.41 23.65
N SER A 105 -10.54 -20.71 23.97
CA SER A 105 -10.99 -20.93 25.34
C SER A 105 -10.75 -22.37 25.84
N LYS A 106 -10.17 -23.23 25.01
CA LYS A 106 -9.79 -24.62 25.34
C LYS A 106 -8.29 -24.73 25.53
#